data_AF-A0A4Y2DT74-F1
#
_entry.id   AF-A0A4Y2DT74-F1
#
_cell.length_a   1.000
_cell.length_b   1.000
_cell.length_c   1.000
_cell.angle_alpha   90.00
_cell.angle_beta   90.00
_cell.angle_gamma   90.00
#
_symmetry.space_group_name_H-M   'P 1'
#
loop_
_entity.id
_entity.type
_entity.pdbx_description
1 polymer ?
#
loop_
_entity_poly.entity_id
_entity_poly.type
_entity_poly.pdbx_seq_one_letter_code
_entity_poly.pdbx_strand_id
1 'polypeptide(L)'
;MQCLHLHHTLKKTKIKYCWIPGHVGIPGNERADKAAKSTNASRETFVPLADALQAVKLSQHRVWQRIWDGQSNNKLYKIQPSIKGFGNLTIRKHDVILTRLRVGHTFLTHRHLLHSDPAPICNGCNCILSVEHILCQCKDFYSQRQAHFGAHIIGLIDILGTNPCVNVFTFLKEVQFFNFI
;
A
#
# COMPACT_ATOMS: atom_id res chain seq x y z
N MET A 1 28.57 12.90 -15.98
CA MET A 1 28.70 13.05 -17.45
C MET A 1 30.07 13.66 -17.84
N GLN A 2 31.19 13.00 -17.54
CA GLN A 2 32.54 13.49 -17.93
C GLN A 2 33.22 12.63 -19.01
N CYS A 3 32.90 11.34 -19.11
CA CYS A 3 33.53 10.44 -20.10
C CYS A 3 33.17 10.79 -21.56
N LEU A 4 31.97 11.32 -21.85
CA LEU A 4 31.59 11.67 -23.21
C LEU A 4 32.36 12.89 -23.75
N HIS A 5 32.74 13.82 -22.86
CA HIS A 5 33.46 15.04 -23.26
C HIS A 5 34.92 14.72 -23.66
N LEU A 6 35.57 13.79 -22.96
CA LEU A 6 36.93 13.34 -23.26
C LEU A 6 37.06 12.67 -24.63
N HIS A 7 36.01 11.92 -25.04
CA HIS A 7 35.98 11.24 -26.33
C HIS A 7 35.95 12.23 -27.51
N HIS A 8 35.35 13.40 -27.30
CA HIS A 8 35.27 14.46 -28.31
C HIS A 8 36.60 15.20 -28.49
N THR A 9 37.45 15.23 -27.47
CA THR A 9 38.80 15.84 -27.52
C THR A 9 39.83 14.90 -28.17
N LEU A 10 39.62 13.58 -28.08
CA LEU A 10 40.55 12.55 -28.58
C LEU A 10 40.16 11.98 -29.97
N LYS A 11 39.42 12.74 -30.78
CA LYS A 11 38.84 12.30 -32.08
C LYS A 11 39.85 11.70 -33.09
N LYS A 12 41.15 11.96 -32.94
CA LYS A 12 42.20 11.43 -33.83
C LYS A 12 42.94 10.21 -33.25
N THR A 13 42.58 9.74 -32.05
CA THR A 13 43.25 8.63 -31.37
C THR A 13 42.36 7.39 -31.38
N LYS A 14 42.91 6.25 -31.81
CA LYS A 14 42.18 4.97 -31.79
C LYS A 14 42.16 4.41 -30.37
N ILE A 15 41.04 4.57 -29.66
CA ILE A 15 40.85 4.08 -28.29
C ILE A 15 40.24 2.69 -28.32
N LYS A 16 40.79 1.75 -27.52
CA LYS A 16 40.19 0.43 -27.27
C LYS A 16 39.72 0.36 -25.82
N TYR A 17 38.49 -0.11 -25.62
CA TYR A 17 37.93 -0.36 -24.29
C TYR A 17 38.11 -1.83 -23.91
N CYS A 18 38.53 -2.10 -22.68
CA CYS A 18 38.68 -3.44 -22.13
C CYS A 18 38.17 -3.45 -20.70
N TRP A 19 37.32 -4.41 -20.38
CA TRP A 19 36.89 -4.67 -19.00
C TRP A 19 37.88 -5.61 -18.35
N ILE A 20 38.40 -5.22 -17.19
CA ILE A 20 39.32 -6.04 -16.40
C ILE A 20 38.65 -6.43 -15.08
N PRO A 21 38.91 -7.64 -14.56
CA PRO A 21 38.47 -8.02 -13.23
C PRO A 21 39.14 -7.12 -12.17
N GLY A 22 38.38 -6.75 -11.14
CA GLY A 22 38.87 -5.91 -10.06
C GLY A 22 39.86 -6.66 -9.16
N HIS A 23 40.83 -5.93 -8.58
CA HIS A 23 41.74 -6.42 -7.54
C HIS A 23 42.59 -7.66 -7.90
N VAL A 24 42.91 -7.86 -9.18
CA VAL A 24 43.73 -8.99 -9.63
C VAL A 24 45.23 -8.67 -9.79
N GLY A 25 45.75 -7.62 -9.14
CA GLY A 25 47.19 -7.34 -9.21
C GLY A 25 47.67 -6.51 -10.41
N ILE A 26 46.77 -5.99 -11.27
CA ILE A 26 47.20 -5.19 -12.45
C ILE A 26 47.77 -3.85 -11.96
N PRO A 27 49.09 -3.60 -12.09
CA PRO A 27 49.73 -2.47 -11.39
C PRO A 27 49.18 -1.10 -11.80
N GLY A 28 48.80 -0.93 -13.07
CA GLY A 28 48.18 0.30 -13.56
C GLY A 28 46.81 0.57 -12.95
N ASN A 29 45.97 -0.48 -12.84
CA ASN A 29 44.65 -0.39 -12.23
C ASN A 29 44.74 -0.14 -10.72
N GLU A 30 45.67 -0.82 -10.03
CA GLU A 30 45.88 -0.62 -8.59
C GLU A 30 46.43 0.76 -8.27
N ARG A 31 47.34 1.29 -9.07
CA ARG A 31 47.81 2.68 -8.93
C ARG A 31 46.68 3.67 -9.15
N ALA A 32 45.83 3.45 -10.15
CA ALA A 32 44.66 4.31 -10.40
C ALA A 32 43.65 4.24 -9.24
N ASP A 33 43.34 3.05 -8.74
CA ASP A 33 42.45 2.83 -7.59
C ASP A 33 43.01 3.46 -6.30
N LYS A 34 44.32 3.29 -6.04
CA LYS A 34 45.00 3.93 -4.90
C LYS A 34 44.97 5.45 -5.01
N ALA A 35 45.19 6.00 -6.21
CA ALA A 35 45.11 7.44 -6.45
C ALA A 35 43.68 7.96 -6.23
N ALA A 36 42.66 7.27 -6.75
CA ALA A 36 41.26 7.62 -6.53
C ALA A 36 40.86 7.57 -5.04
N LYS A 37 41.42 6.62 -4.27
CA LYS A 37 41.21 6.51 -2.82
C LYS A 37 41.93 7.60 -2.01
N SER A 38 43.02 8.15 -2.53
CA SER A 38 43.84 9.14 -1.83
C SER A 38 43.24 10.56 -1.80
N THR A 39 42.26 10.86 -2.66
CA THR A 39 41.56 12.16 -2.70
C THR A 39 40.37 12.22 -1.73
N ASN A 40 40.61 12.02 -0.45
CA ASN A 40 39.56 12.01 0.59
C ASN A 40 39.81 13.06 1.68
N ALA A 41 40.45 14.18 1.34
CA ALA A 41 40.55 15.35 2.22
C ALA A 41 39.38 16.28 1.92
N SER A 42 38.55 16.54 2.94
CA SER A 42 37.23 17.18 2.89
C SER A 42 36.20 16.48 2.00
N ARG A 43 35.60 15.41 2.54
CA ARG A 43 34.21 15.11 2.18
C ARG A 43 33.35 16.26 2.70
N GLU A 44 33.19 17.31 1.90
CA GLU A 44 31.94 18.05 1.98
C GLU A 44 30.86 17.00 1.73
N THR A 45 30.14 16.63 2.78
CA THR A 45 28.97 15.76 2.70
C THR A 45 27.86 16.56 2.05
N PHE A 46 28.06 16.89 0.78
CA PHE A 46 27.03 17.45 -0.06
C PHE A 46 25.96 16.38 -0.21
N VAL A 47 24.85 16.56 0.50
CA VAL A 47 23.65 15.76 0.33
C VAL A 47 22.81 16.48 -0.72
N PRO A 48 22.52 15.85 -1.87
CA PRO A 48 21.59 16.41 -2.83
C PRO A 48 20.29 16.79 -2.13
N LEU A 49 19.74 17.97 -2.45
CA LEU A 49 18.49 18.45 -1.86
C LEU A 49 17.36 17.42 -2.02
N ALA A 50 17.32 16.71 -3.16
CA ALA A 50 16.37 15.64 -3.41
C ALA A 50 16.43 14.52 -2.35
N ASP A 51 17.63 14.11 -1.95
CA ASP A 51 17.83 13.07 -0.94
C ASP A 51 17.43 13.57 0.46
N ALA A 52 17.78 14.82 0.79
CA ALA A 52 17.35 15.45 2.04
C ALA A 52 15.82 15.56 2.14
N LEU A 53 15.16 16.00 1.06
CA LEU A 53 13.70 16.07 0.98
C LEU A 53 13.06 14.68 1.06
N GLN A 54 13.66 13.66 0.44
CA GLN A 54 13.19 12.29 0.52
C GLN A 54 13.29 11.75 1.97
N ALA A 55 14.38 12.04 2.67
CA ALA A 55 14.54 11.67 4.08
C ALA A 55 13.47 12.33 4.97
N VAL A 56 13.16 13.61 4.73
CA VAL A 56 12.10 14.34 5.44
C VAL A 56 10.73 13.69 5.17
N LYS A 57 10.39 13.37 3.92
CA LYS A 57 9.14 12.69 3.57
C LYS A 57 9.01 11.33 4.27
N LEU A 58 10.09 10.54 4.30
CA LEU A 58 10.12 9.25 4.99
C LEU A 58 9.94 9.42 6.50
N SER A 59 10.57 10.44 7.10
CA SER A 59 10.42 10.76 8.52
C SER A 59 8.97 11.13 8.86
N GLN A 60 8.34 12.00 8.06
CA GLN A 60 6.92 12.33 8.21
C GLN A 60 6.06 11.08 8.12
N HIS A 61 6.21 10.27 7.07
CA HIS A 61 5.45 9.03 6.90
C HIS A 61 5.61 8.09 8.12
N ARG A 62 6.80 7.99 8.71
CA ARG A 62 7.03 7.18 9.92
C ARG A 62 6.32 7.74 11.16
N VAL A 63 6.21 9.06 11.30
CA VAL A 63 5.47 9.69 12.40
C VAL A 63 3.97 9.44 12.22
N TRP A 64 3.44 9.69 11.03
CA TRP A 64 2.03 9.45 10.71
C TRP A 64 1.65 7.97 10.89
N GLN A 65 2.51 7.05 10.46
CA GLN A 65 2.28 5.62 10.63
C GLN A 65 2.21 5.26 12.12
N ARG A 66 3.10 5.79 12.96
CA ARG A 66 3.05 5.57 14.42
C ARG A 66 1.78 6.11 15.06
N ILE A 67 1.31 7.29 14.65
CA ILE A 67 0.03 7.84 15.13
C ILE A 67 -1.13 6.92 14.73
N TRP A 68 -1.08 6.41 13.50
CA TRP A 68 -2.08 5.50 12.95
C TRP A 68 -2.09 4.13 13.65
N ASP A 69 -0.91 3.56 13.92
CA ASP A 69 -0.75 2.31 14.69
C ASP A 69 -1.34 2.42 16.11
N GLY A 70 -1.36 3.64 16.66
CA GLY A 70 -2.00 3.93 17.95
C GLY A 70 -3.54 4.01 17.92
N GLN A 71 -4.17 3.99 16.74
CA GLN A 71 -5.63 4.09 16.59
C GLN A 71 -6.34 2.75 16.78
N SER A 72 -6.15 2.11 17.93
CA SER A 72 -6.66 0.76 18.23
C SER A 72 -8.19 0.61 18.17
N ASN A 73 -8.94 1.69 18.43
CA ASN A 73 -10.42 1.70 18.37
C ASN A 73 -10.98 2.21 17.02
N ASN A 74 -10.16 2.29 15.98
CA ASN A 74 -10.61 2.73 14.66
C ASN A 74 -11.01 1.53 13.78
N LYS A 75 -12.27 1.53 13.31
CA LYS A 75 -12.81 0.47 12.43
C LYS A 75 -11.99 0.31 11.14
N LEU A 76 -11.52 1.43 10.57
CA LEU A 76 -10.75 1.42 9.34
C LEU A 76 -9.34 0.86 9.54
N TYR A 77 -8.73 1.05 10.71
CA TYR A 77 -7.39 0.51 11.02
C TYR A 77 -7.33 -1.02 10.88
N LYS A 78 -8.42 -1.72 11.27
CA LYS A 78 -8.54 -3.18 11.10
C LYS A 78 -8.39 -3.65 9.65
N ILE A 79 -8.66 -2.78 8.67
CA ILE A 79 -8.67 -3.10 7.23
C ILE A 79 -7.48 -2.42 6.51
N GLN A 80 -7.06 -1.26 7.00
CA GLN A 80 -6.01 -0.43 6.43
C GLN A 80 -4.92 -0.13 7.47
N PRO A 81 -4.06 -1.10 7.83
CA PRO A 81 -3.01 -0.85 8.82
C PRO A 81 -1.95 0.15 8.32
N SER A 82 -1.85 0.40 7.02
CA SER A 82 -0.89 1.35 6.43
C SER A 82 -1.54 2.69 6.08
N ILE A 83 -0.86 3.80 6.36
CA ILE A 83 -1.32 5.14 5.95
C ILE A 83 -1.22 5.39 4.44
N LYS A 84 -0.56 4.50 3.69
CA LYS A 84 -0.48 4.60 2.21
C LYS A 84 -1.86 4.55 1.54
N GLY A 85 -2.88 4.07 2.24
CA GLY A 85 -4.22 3.95 1.69
C GLY A 85 -4.38 2.73 0.79
N PHE A 86 -5.54 2.69 0.15
CA PHE A 86 -5.88 1.70 -0.87
C PHE A 86 -5.59 2.26 -2.26
N GLY A 87 -5.24 1.39 -3.20
CA GLY A 87 -5.23 1.76 -4.63
C GLY A 87 -6.65 1.99 -5.15
N ASN A 88 -6.76 2.77 -6.21
CA ASN A 88 -8.02 2.93 -6.95
C ASN A 88 -8.25 1.74 -7.87
N LEU A 89 -9.49 1.28 -7.96
CA LEU A 89 -9.92 0.32 -8.97
C LEU A 89 -10.18 1.02 -10.31
N THR A 90 -10.16 0.24 -11.38
CA THR A 90 -10.49 0.73 -12.73
C THR A 90 -11.93 1.24 -12.83
N ILE A 91 -12.84 0.68 -12.03
CA ILE A 91 -14.28 1.00 -12.05
C ILE A 91 -14.62 1.88 -10.86
N ARG A 92 -14.88 3.17 -11.11
CA ARG A 92 -15.24 4.17 -10.09
C ARG A 92 -16.40 3.71 -9.17
N LYS A 93 -17.42 3.05 -9.71
CA LYS A 93 -18.55 2.55 -8.92
C LYS A 93 -18.11 1.54 -7.87
N HIS A 94 -17.18 0.65 -8.22
CA HIS A 94 -16.63 -0.33 -7.30
C HIS A 94 -15.77 0.32 -6.21
N ASP A 95 -15.01 1.37 -6.53
CA ASP A 95 -14.27 2.16 -5.53
C ASP A 95 -15.18 2.81 -4.50
N VAL A 96 -16.29 3.41 -4.94
CA VAL A 96 -17.26 4.02 -4.03
C VAL A 96 -17.85 2.97 -3.10
N ILE A 97 -18.24 1.82 -3.64
CA ILE A 97 -18.81 0.72 -2.86
C ILE A 97 -17.81 0.21 -1.83
N LEU A 98 -16.56 -0.09 -2.23
CA LEU A 98 -15.53 -0.54 -1.31
C LEU A 98 -15.22 0.50 -0.25
N THR A 99 -15.15 1.77 -0.61
CA THR A 99 -14.90 2.86 0.35
C THR A 99 -16.00 2.89 1.40
N ARG A 100 -17.27 2.84 1.00
CA ARG A 100 -18.42 2.81 1.93
C ARG A 100 -18.41 1.57 2.82
N LEU A 101 -18.07 0.40 2.29
CA LEU A 101 -17.94 -0.83 3.06
C LEU A 101 -16.81 -0.73 4.10
N ARG A 102 -15.64 -0.20 3.72
CA ARG A 102 -14.47 -0.05 4.60
C ARG A 102 -14.73 0.86 5.80
N VAL A 103 -15.47 1.95 5.60
CA VAL A 103 -15.84 2.84 6.71
C VAL A 103 -17.12 2.38 7.44
N GLY A 104 -17.86 1.42 6.86
CA GLY A 104 -19.13 0.94 7.40
C GLY A 104 -20.30 1.92 7.24
N HIS A 105 -20.21 2.82 6.24
CA HIS A 105 -21.22 3.85 5.95
C HIS A 105 -22.13 3.38 4.82
N THR A 106 -23.00 2.42 5.14
CA THR A 106 -24.08 2.00 4.24
C THR A 106 -25.42 2.51 4.77
N PHE A 107 -26.43 2.53 3.92
CA PHE A 107 -27.79 2.90 4.32
C PHE A 107 -28.28 2.03 5.48
N LEU A 108 -28.06 0.71 5.43
CA LEU A 108 -28.54 -0.20 6.46
C LEU A 108 -27.74 -0.12 7.77
N THR A 109 -26.44 0.17 7.74
CA THR A 109 -25.63 0.12 8.97
C THR A 109 -25.41 1.48 9.62
N HIS A 110 -25.65 2.58 8.90
CA HIS A 110 -25.27 3.93 9.34
C HIS A 110 -26.41 4.95 9.38
N ARG A 111 -27.53 4.70 8.68
CA ARG A 111 -28.69 5.62 8.65
C ARG A 111 -29.23 5.96 10.04
N HIS A 112 -29.23 4.99 10.96
CA HIS A 112 -29.76 5.18 12.31
C HIS A 112 -29.05 6.31 13.07
N LEU A 113 -27.77 6.56 12.81
CA LEU A 113 -27.02 7.66 13.41
C LEU A 113 -27.49 9.04 12.91
N LEU A 114 -27.96 9.12 11.66
CA LEU A 114 -28.45 10.38 11.08
C LEU A 114 -29.85 10.75 11.61
N HIS A 115 -30.67 9.74 11.90
CA HIS A 115 -32.05 9.93 12.38
C HIS A 115 -32.18 9.78 13.90
N SER A 116 -31.09 9.44 14.61
CA SER A 116 -31.13 9.05 16.03
C SER A 116 -32.07 7.87 16.31
N ASP A 117 -32.23 6.98 15.32
CA ASP A 117 -32.99 5.74 15.47
C ASP A 117 -32.14 4.69 16.23
N PRO A 118 -32.77 3.66 16.81
CA PRO A 118 -32.06 2.50 17.32
C PRO A 118 -31.21 1.82 16.24
N ALA A 119 -30.03 1.33 16.63
CA ALA A 119 -29.19 0.57 15.72
C ALA A 119 -29.95 -0.68 15.19
N PRO A 120 -29.91 -0.95 13.88
CA PRO A 120 -30.61 -2.08 13.31
C PRO A 120 -30.01 -3.38 13.81
N ILE A 121 -30.87 -4.36 14.07
CA ILE A 121 -30.49 -5.67 14.60
C ILE A 121 -30.67 -6.72 13.50
N CYS A 122 -29.74 -7.65 13.39
CA CYS A 122 -29.90 -8.83 12.55
C CYS A 122 -30.91 -9.78 13.21
N ASN A 123 -32.00 -10.11 12.53
CA ASN A 123 -33.06 -10.98 13.06
C ASN A 123 -32.55 -12.39 13.41
N GLY A 124 -31.66 -12.97 12.60
CA GLY A 124 -31.15 -14.33 12.83
C GLY A 124 -30.09 -14.41 13.93
N CYS A 125 -29.31 -13.34 14.13
CA CYS A 125 -28.16 -13.34 15.06
C CYS A 125 -28.39 -12.53 16.34
N ASN A 126 -29.47 -11.74 16.41
CA ASN A 126 -29.82 -10.85 17.52
C ASN A 126 -28.66 -9.94 17.98
N CYS A 127 -27.90 -9.42 17.02
CA CYS A 127 -26.79 -8.50 17.25
C CYS A 127 -26.89 -7.29 16.31
N ILE A 128 -26.17 -6.21 16.63
CA ILE A 128 -26.14 -5.00 15.80
C ILE A 128 -25.67 -5.35 14.38
N LEU A 129 -26.44 -4.91 13.39
CA LEU A 129 -26.13 -5.10 11.98
C LEU A 129 -24.95 -4.19 11.60
N SER A 130 -23.87 -4.79 11.13
CA SER A 130 -22.67 -4.10 10.65
C SER A 130 -22.14 -4.72 9.36
N VAL A 131 -21.28 -4.00 8.64
CA VAL A 131 -20.63 -4.54 7.44
C VAL A 131 -19.77 -5.76 7.78
N GLU A 132 -19.05 -5.72 8.90
CA GLU A 132 -18.29 -6.87 9.43
C GLU A 132 -19.21 -8.05 9.72
N HIS A 133 -20.38 -7.80 10.30
CA HIS A 133 -21.35 -8.85 10.56
C HIS A 133 -21.81 -9.52 9.26
N ILE A 134 -22.22 -8.74 8.25
CA ILE A 134 -22.69 -9.27 6.97
C ILE A 134 -21.59 -10.06 6.25
N LEU A 135 -20.39 -9.49 6.16
CA LEU A 135 -19.27 -10.02 5.39
C LEU A 135 -18.51 -11.15 6.08
N CYS A 136 -18.59 -11.29 7.41
CA CYS A 136 -17.75 -12.26 8.14
C CYS A 136 -18.52 -13.16 9.12
N GLN A 137 -19.63 -12.71 9.72
CA GLN A 137 -20.17 -13.34 10.94
C GLN A 137 -21.60 -13.89 10.81
N CYS A 138 -22.45 -13.27 9.97
CA CYS A 138 -23.88 -13.55 9.91
C CYS A 138 -24.14 -15.02 9.53
N LYS A 139 -24.86 -15.76 10.36
CA LYS A 139 -25.16 -17.18 10.12
C LYS A 139 -25.98 -17.39 8.85
N ASP A 140 -26.91 -16.47 8.57
CA ASP A 140 -27.81 -16.54 7.42
C ASP A 140 -27.07 -16.43 6.08
N PHE A 141 -25.88 -15.82 6.08
CA PHE A 141 -25.06 -15.64 4.89
C PHE A 141 -23.87 -16.62 4.80
N TYR A 142 -23.82 -17.63 5.66
CA TYR A 142 -22.66 -18.55 5.73
C TYR A 142 -22.42 -19.28 4.41
N SER A 143 -23.45 -19.85 3.79
CA SER A 143 -23.32 -20.61 2.55
C SER A 143 -22.87 -19.73 1.37
N GLN A 144 -23.43 -18.53 1.25
CA GLN A 144 -23.05 -17.56 0.21
C GLN A 144 -21.61 -17.08 0.43
N ARG A 145 -21.20 -16.83 1.67
CA ARG A 145 -19.79 -16.49 1.96
C ARG A 145 -18.85 -17.61 1.55
N GLN A 146 -19.17 -18.86 1.88
CA GLN A 146 -18.34 -20.00 1.48
C GLN A 146 -18.24 -20.12 -0.04
N ALA A 147 -19.34 -19.89 -0.77
CA ALA A 147 -19.35 -19.95 -2.23
C ALA A 147 -18.52 -18.83 -2.90
N HIS A 148 -18.55 -17.60 -2.37
CA HIS A 148 -17.88 -16.44 -2.98
C HIS A 148 -16.46 -16.22 -2.47
N PHE A 149 -16.20 -16.49 -1.19
CA PHE A 149 -14.93 -16.19 -0.51
C PHE A 149 -14.08 -17.45 -0.26
N GLY A 150 -14.70 -18.63 -0.23
CA GLY A 150 -14.02 -19.88 0.11
C GLY A 150 -13.76 -20.06 1.61
N ALA A 151 -13.26 -21.23 1.99
CA ALA A 151 -13.09 -21.65 3.38
C ALA A 151 -11.95 -20.95 4.14
N HIS A 152 -11.05 -20.25 3.43
CA HIS A 152 -9.82 -19.68 3.99
C HIS A 152 -9.90 -18.17 4.29
N ILE A 153 -11.03 -17.51 4.00
CA ILE A 153 -11.21 -16.07 4.26
C ILE A 153 -11.85 -15.90 5.64
N ILE A 154 -11.07 -15.37 6.60
CA ILE A 154 -11.44 -15.32 8.02
C ILE A 154 -11.67 -13.88 8.47
N GLY A 155 -11.05 -12.88 7.82
CA GLY A 155 -11.07 -11.49 8.25
C GLY A 155 -11.67 -10.50 7.25
N LEU A 156 -12.19 -9.40 7.79
CA LEU A 156 -12.65 -8.26 7.00
C LEU A 156 -11.53 -7.66 6.13
N ILE A 157 -10.27 -7.75 6.59
CA ILE A 157 -9.09 -7.32 5.84
C ILE A 157 -8.83 -8.17 4.58
N ASP A 158 -9.18 -9.45 4.60
CA ASP A 158 -9.00 -10.34 3.44
C ASP A 158 -10.03 -10.02 2.35
N ILE A 159 -11.21 -9.51 2.74
CA ILE A 159 -12.30 -9.16 1.84
C ILE A 159 -12.15 -7.74 1.29
N LEU A 160 -11.85 -6.77 2.18
CA LEU A 160 -11.88 -5.34 1.88
C LEU A 160 -10.50 -4.65 1.93
N GLY A 161 -9.43 -5.37 2.22
CA GLY A 161 -8.08 -4.81 2.37
C GLY A 161 -7.47 -4.26 1.08
N THR A 162 -6.14 -4.22 1.04
CA THR A 162 -5.36 -3.70 -0.10
C THR A 162 -5.69 -4.41 -1.40
N ASN A 163 -5.87 -5.73 -1.33
CA ASN A 163 -6.27 -6.57 -2.45
C ASN A 163 -7.67 -7.13 -2.15
N PRO A 164 -8.74 -6.37 -2.46
CA PRO A 164 -10.09 -6.79 -2.13
C PRO A 164 -10.49 -8.03 -2.93
N CYS A 165 -11.31 -8.88 -2.32
CA CYS A 165 -11.82 -10.08 -2.99
C CYS A 165 -12.71 -9.68 -4.17
N VAL A 166 -12.41 -10.19 -5.37
CA VAL A 166 -13.16 -9.85 -6.60
C VAL A 166 -14.64 -10.24 -6.53
N ASN A 167 -14.95 -11.31 -5.77
CA ASN A 167 -16.30 -11.83 -5.61
C ASN A 167 -17.11 -11.07 -4.55
N VAL A 168 -16.56 -10.02 -3.92
CA VAL A 168 -17.33 -9.21 -2.97
C VAL A 168 -18.55 -8.60 -3.64
N PHE A 169 -18.44 -8.13 -4.89
CA PHE A 169 -19.57 -7.49 -5.58
C PHE A 169 -20.66 -8.50 -5.97
N THR A 170 -20.30 -9.73 -6.31
CA THR A 170 -21.26 -10.79 -6.63
C THR A 170 -21.97 -11.26 -5.38
N PHE A 171 -21.23 -11.47 -4.28
CA PHE A 171 -21.81 -11.76 -2.96
C PHE A 171 -22.83 -10.70 -2.55
N LEU A 172 -22.46 -9.41 -2.63
CA LEU A 172 -23.33 -8.31 -2.21
C LEU A 172 -24.64 -8.22 -3.01
N LYS A 173 -24.61 -8.62 -4.29
CA LYS A 173 -25.81 -8.69 -5.13
C LYS A 173 -26.69 -9.87 -4.72
N GLU A 174 -26.10 -11.03 -4.45
CA GLU A 174 -26.83 -12.23 -4.04
C GLU A 174 -27.58 -12.02 -2.72
N VAL A 175 -26.92 -11.43 -1.72
CA VAL A 175 -27.54 -11.13 -0.42
C VAL A 175 -28.41 -9.86 -0.44
N GLN A 176 -28.70 -9.29 -1.63
CA GLN A 176 -29.49 -8.07 -1.83
C GLN A 176 -28.98 -6.84 -1.08
N PHE A 177 -27.72 -6.82 -0.65
CA PHE A 177 -27.12 -5.71 0.09
C PHE A 177 -26.56 -4.61 -0.82
N PHE A 178 -26.26 -4.94 -2.08
CA PHE A 178 -25.60 -4.04 -3.03
C PHE A 178 -26.33 -2.70 -3.22
N ASN A 179 -27.66 -2.69 -3.20
CA ASN A 179 -28.48 -1.48 -3.39
C ASN A 179 -28.53 -0.58 -2.15
N PHE A 180 -28.06 -1.07 -1.00
CA PHE A 180 -28.05 -0.34 0.26
C PHE A 180 -26.69 0.27 0.60
N ILE A 181 -25.71 0.17 -0.31
CA ILE A 181 -24.35 0.71 -0.11
C ILE A 181 -24.28 2.13 -0.62
#